data_AF-H0Q2I8-F1
#
_entry.id   AF-H0Q2I8-F1
#
_cell.length_a   1.000
_cell.length_b   1.000
_cell.length_c   1.000
_cell.angle_alpha   90.00
_cell.angle_beta   90.00
_cell.angle_gamma   90.00
#
_symmetry.space_group_name_H-M   'P 1'
#
loop_
_entity.id
_entity.type
_entity.pdbx_description
1 polymer ?
#
loop_
_entity_poly.entity_id
_entity_poly.type
_entity_poly.pdbx_seq_one_letter_code
_entity_poly.pdbx_strand_id
1 'polypeptide(L)'
;MSSANDYGIHYWCVTGDGEPVFVYADRLEITSCGALVAWGGYRKEGARADSEQQLWAAAPGQWKAFFAASLVDRRPVAVEAAT
;
A
#
# COMPACT_ATOMS: atom_id res chain seq x y z
N MET A 1 -8.30 11.38 18.41
CA MET A 1 -7.11 12.20 18.10
C MET A 1 -6.27 11.39 17.14
N SER A 2 -6.27 11.73 15.85
CA SER A 2 -5.32 11.15 14.89
C SER A 2 -3.97 11.78 15.18
N SER A 3 -3.05 10.98 15.69
CA SER A 3 -1.70 11.46 15.96
C SER A 3 -0.96 11.62 14.64
N ALA A 4 -0.01 12.56 14.56
CA ALA A 4 0.84 12.74 13.39
C ALA A 4 1.63 11.47 12.97
N ASN A 5 1.63 10.42 13.82
CA ASN A 5 2.19 9.11 13.51
C ASN A 5 1.36 8.31 12.50
N ASP A 6 0.12 8.71 12.24
CA ASP A 6 -0.78 8.02 11.31
C ASP A 6 -0.71 8.61 9.88
N TYR A 7 0.29 9.45 9.60
CA TYR A 7 0.42 10.10 8.31
C TYR A 7 0.94 9.15 7.22
N GLY A 8 0.10 8.80 6.26
CA GLY A 8 0.47 7.95 5.12
C GLY A 8 0.58 6.46 5.46
N ILE A 9 0.34 6.05 6.71
CA ILE A 9 0.20 4.63 7.04
C ILE A 9 -0.98 4.05 6.26
N HIS A 10 -0.75 2.85 5.75
CA HIS A 10 -1.71 2.12 4.93
C HIS A 10 -2.04 2.78 3.59
N TYR A 11 -1.33 3.83 3.16
CA TYR A 11 -1.45 4.37 1.82
C TYR A 11 -0.19 4.07 1.02
N TRP A 12 -0.35 3.42 -0.12
CA TRP A 12 0.75 2.90 -0.91
C TRP A 12 0.72 3.49 -2.32
N CYS A 13 1.89 3.81 -2.84
CA CYS A 13 2.11 4.10 -4.26
C CYS A 13 2.82 2.92 -4.89
N VAL A 14 2.22 2.33 -5.92
CA VAL A 14 2.79 1.23 -6.70
C VAL A 14 3.09 1.74 -8.10
N THR A 15 4.33 1.56 -8.56
CA THR A 15 4.78 2.01 -9.88
C THR A 15 4.99 0.82 -10.82
N GLY A 16 4.77 1.05 -12.12
CA GLY A 16 4.97 0.09 -13.20
C GLY A 16 5.48 0.79 -14.45
N ASP A 17 5.09 0.31 -15.64
CA ASP A 17 5.36 0.99 -16.92
C ASP A 17 4.35 2.11 -17.25
N GLY A 18 3.20 2.10 -16.57
CA GLY A 18 2.14 3.10 -16.72
C GLY A 18 2.08 4.10 -15.57
N GLU A 19 0.94 4.77 -15.45
CA GLU A 19 0.66 5.68 -14.35
C GLU A 19 0.69 4.96 -12.98
N PRO A 20 1.18 5.62 -11.92
CA PRO A 20 1.20 5.04 -10.58
C PRO A 20 -0.21 4.71 -10.08
N VAL A 21 -0.32 3.57 -9.38
CA VAL A 21 -1.54 3.15 -8.70
C VAL A 21 -1.41 3.46 -7.21
N PHE A 22 -2.43 4.09 -6.65
CA PHE A 22 -2.48 4.40 -5.23
C PHE A 22 -3.52 3.53 -4.52
N VAL A 23 -3.11 2.83 -3.46
CA VAL A 23 -3.95 1.85 -2.78
C VAL A 23 -3.96 2.12 -1.28
N TYR A 24 -5.15 2.14 -0.69
CA TYR A 24 -5.29 2.01 0.75
C TYR A 24 -5.29 0.54 1.13
N ALA A 25 -4.28 0.08 1.86
CA ALA A 25 -4.11 -1.30 2.26
C ALA A 25 -3.30 -1.42 3.55
N ASP A 26 -3.62 -2.42 4.36
CA ASP A 26 -2.98 -2.66 5.64
C ASP A 26 -1.55 -3.18 5.48
N ARG A 27 -1.33 -4.00 4.45
CA ARG A 27 -0.01 -4.46 4.04
C ARG A 27 0.07 -4.72 2.54
N LEU A 28 1.29 -4.72 2.03
CA LEU A 28 1.66 -5.26 0.72
C LEU A 28 2.44 -6.56 0.89
N GLU A 29 2.25 -7.51 -0.03
CA GLU A 29 2.95 -8.80 -0.06
C GLU A 29 3.44 -9.11 -1.46
N ILE A 30 4.71 -9.52 -1.58
CA ILE A 30 5.20 -10.19 -2.78
C ILE A 30 5.01 -11.69 -2.56
N THR A 31 4.13 -12.31 -3.33
CA THR A 31 3.86 -13.75 -3.23
C THR A 31 5.03 -14.57 -3.77
N SER A 32 5.02 -15.89 -3.54
CA SER A 32 6.06 -16.80 -4.03
C SER A 32 6.21 -16.82 -5.55
N CYS A 33 5.16 -16.45 -6.30
CA CYS A 33 5.23 -16.32 -7.76
C CYS A 33 5.62 -14.92 -8.24
N GLY A 34 5.90 -13.97 -7.33
CA GLY A 34 6.30 -12.60 -7.65
C GLY A 34 5.16 -11.63 -7.90
N ALA A 35 3.91 -12.02 -7.63
CA ALA A 35 2.78 -11.10 -7.71
C ALA A 35 2.79 -10.15 -6.51
N LEU A 36 2.43 -8.89 -6.73
CA LEU A 36 2.24 -7.93 -5.64
C LEU A 36 0.77 -7.90 -5.25
N VAL A 37 0.46 -8.14 -3.98
CA VAL A 37 -0.91 -8.19 -3.45
C VAL A 37 -1.06 -7.18 -2.31
N ALA A 38 -2.13 -6.38 -2.40
CA ALA A 38 -2.52 -5.45 -1.36
C ALA A 38 -3.66 -6.04 -0.53
N TRP A 39 -3.43 -6.15 0.77
CA TRP A 39 -4.36 -6.74 1.73
C TRP A 39 -4.90 -5.67 2.66
N GLY A 40 -6.18 -5.74 2.97
CA GLY A 40 -6.82 -4.92 4.00
C GLY A 40 -8.24 -5.38 4.23
N GLY A 41 -9.04 -4.66 5.00
CA GLY A 41 -10.41 -5.08 5.24
C GLY A 41 -11.35 -3.91 5.46
N TYR A 42 -12.64 -4.17 5.26
CA TYR A 42 -13.67 -3.19 5.59
C TYR A 42 -13.68 -2.98 7.11
N ARG A 43 -13.60 -1.71 7.51
CA ARG A 43 -13.71 -1.29 8.91
C ARG A 43 -14.92 -0.38 9.03
N LYS A 44 -15.86 -0.77 9.87
CA LYS A 44 -16.87 0.18 10.34
C LYS A 44 -16.21 1.01 11.45
N GLU A 45 -16.13 2.33 11.26
CA GLU A 45 -15.81 3.31 12.30
C GLU A 45 -14.68 2.92 13.27
N GLY A 46 -13.45 2.77 12.76
CA GLY A 46 -12.26 2.55 13.61
C GLY A 46 -12.13 1.14 14.22
N ALA A 47 -13.05 0.21 13.91
CA ALA A 47 -12.89 -1.19 14.28
C ALA A 47 -11.76 -1.87 13.48
N ARG A 48 -11.13 -2.88 14.09
CA ARG A 48 -10.18 -3.76 13.38
C ARG A 48 -10.98 -4.64 12.40
N ALA A 49 -10.43 -4.87 11.21
CA ALA A 49 -11.09 -5.74 10.24
C ALA A 49 -11.12 -7.19 10.76
N ASP A 50 -12.26 -7.86 10.66
CA ASP A 50 -12.44 -9.25 11.11
C ASP A 50 -11.71 -10.26 10.21
N SER A 51 -11.47 -9.89 8.95
CA SER A 51 -10.66 -10.67 8.00
C SER A 51 -9.96 -9.76 6.99
N GLU A 52 -8.71 -10.11 6.64
CA GLU A 52 -8.04 -9.49 5.51
C GLU A 52 -8.65 -10.01 4.20
N GLN A 53 -8.89 -9.08 3.29
CA GLN A 53 -9.36 -9.28 1.93
C GLN A 53 -8.32 -8.71 0.97
N GLN A 54 -8.26 -9.32 -0.22
CA GLN A 54 -7.46 -8.77 -1.30
C GLN A 54 -8.16 -7.54 -1.88
N LEU A 55 -7.51 -6.38 -1.77
CA LEU A 55 -8.03 -5.11 -2.28
C LEU A 55 -7.54 -4.84 -3.72
N TRP A 56 -6.32 -5.28 -4.01
CA TRP A 56 -5.69 -5.08 -5.31
C TRP A 56 -4.56 -6.11 -5.52
N ALA A 57 -4.26 -6.43 -6.77
CA ALA A 57 -3.06 -7.19 -7.11
C ALA A 57 -2.54 -6.86 -8.52
N ALA A 58 -1.24 -7.07 -8.70
CA ALA A 58 -0.56 -7.03 -9.99
C ALA A 58 0.26 -8.31 -10.21
N ALA A 59 0.18 -8.84 -11.44
CA ALA A 59 1.00 -9.97 -11.85
C ALA A 59 2.50 -9.57 -11.90
N PRO A 60 3.41 -10.55 -11.85
CA PRO A 60 4.82 -10.31 -12.11
C PRO A 60 5.02 -9.55 -13.43
N GLY A 61 5.85 -8.51 -13.41
CA GLY A 61 6.10 -7.64 -14.57
C GLY A 61 5.11 -6.49 -14.76
N GLN A 62 3.99 -6.46 -14.03
CA GLN A 62 3.06 -5.31 -14.04
C GLN A 62 3.40 -4.26 -12.98
N TRP A 63 4.36 -4.54 -12.10
CA TRP A 63 4.84 -3.64 -11.05
C TRP A 63 6.38 -3.63 -11.01
N LYS A 64 6.96 -2.53 -10.54
CA LYS A 64 8.41 -2.31 -10.43
C LYS A 64 8.86 -1.94 -9.03
N ALA A 65 8.12 -1.05 -8.36
CA ALA A 65 8.42 -0.64 -6.99
C ALA A 65 7.13 -0.25 -6.26
N PHE A 66 7.19 -0.23 -4.93
CA PHE A 66 6.12 0.29 -4.09
C PHE A 66 6.68 1.04 -2.88
N PHE A 67 5.94 2.05 -2.42
CA PHE A 67 6.34 2.93 -1.31
C PHE A 67 5.14 3.30 -0.46
N ALA A 68 5.37 3.56 0.83
CA ALA A 68 4.39 4.32 1.62
C ALA A 68 4.22 5.71 0.99
N ALA A 69 2.99 6.20 0.90
CA ALA A 69 2.64 7.43 0.20
C ALA A 69 1.90 8.42 1.10
N SER A 70 2.04 9.70 0.79
CA SER A 70 1.48 10.81 1.56
C SER A 70 0.03 11.05 1.12
N LEU A 71 -0.85 11.23 2.10
CA LEU A 71 -2.26 11.51 1.83
C LEU A 71 -2.52 12.92 1.31
N VAL A 72 -1.55 13.82 1.43
CA VAL A 72 -1.71 15.24 1.05
C VAL A 72 -1.35 15.46 -0.42
N ASP A 73 -0.20 14.93 -0.85
CA ASP A 73 0.37 15.19 -2.18
C ASP A 73 0.51 13.92 -3.03
N ARG A 74 0.16 12.75 -2.48
CA ARG A 74 0.28 11.44 -3.14
C ARG A 74 1.70 11.13 -3.59
N ARG A 75 2.71 11.59 -2.84
CA ARG A 75 4.13 11.27 -3.10
C ARG A 75 4.68 10.25 -2.09
N PRO A 76 5.74 9.50 -2.43
CA PRO A 76 6.40 8.60 -1.49
C PRO A 76 6.92 9.32 -0.23
N VAL A 77 6.73 8.72 0.96
CA VAL A 77 7.02 9.37 2.28
C VAL A 77 8.26 8.79 2.97
N ALA A 78 8.54 7.51 2.78
CA ALA A 78 9.69 6.84 3.41
C ALA A 78 10.51 6.13 2.34
N VAL A 79 11.64 6.73 1.98
CA VAL A 79 12.72 6.06 1.26
C VAL A 79 13.95 6.18 2.16
N GLU A 80 14.13 5.25 3.09
CA GLU A 80 15.46 5.03 3.64
C GLU A 80 16.18 4.14 2.63
N ALA A 81 17.16 4.71 1.91
CA ALA A 81 17.95 3.93 0.98
C ALA A 81 18.70 2.85 1.78
N ALA A 82 18.51 1.58 1.42
CA ALA A 82 19.34 0.49 1.94
C ALA A 82 20.80 0.83 1.60
N THR A 83 21.60 1.08 2.64
CA THR A 83 23.06 1.22 2.55
C THR A 83 23.72 -0.14 2.70
#